data_AF-A0A844BYI0-F1
#
_entry.id   AF-A0A844BYI0-F1
#
_cell.length_a   1.000
_cell.length_b   1.000
_cell.length_c   1.000
_cell.angle_alpha   90.00
_cell.angle_beta   90.00
_cell.angle_gamma   90.00
#
_symmetry.space_group_name_H-M   'P 1'
#
loop_
_entity.id
_entity.type
_entity.pdbx_description
1 polymer ?
#
loop_
_entity_poly.entity_id
_entity_poly.type
_entity_poly.pdbx_seq_one_letter_code
_entity_poly.pdbx_strand_id
1 'polypeptide(L)'
;MFQDTILLDSSLTEDRSEYLRRFTLIHECAHSILHRPYFSRCDNQLTLFELEDANDRSHAPLTAAMTSSYNGKGPRNFQSDHDWIEWQANSLASCLLMNKSSLSNLLEDYDLEDCSSLQKAVIVNQISDTYEVSYDAARVRFERFTRDYLNEGSLF
;
A
#
# COMPACT_ATOMS: atom_id res chain seq x y z
N MET A 1 -25.18 -12.44 7.57
CA MET A 1 -24.43 -11.62 6.60
C MET A 1 -23.63 -10.62 7.43
N PHE A 2 -22.30 -10.65 7.37
CA PHE A 2 -21.45 -9.78 8.19
C PHE A 2 -21.27 -8.44 7.48
N GLN A 3 -22.11 -7.45 7.83
CA GLN A 3 -21.94 -6.08 7.37
C GLN A 3 -20.91 -5.38 8.27
N ASP A 4 -20.09 -4.49 7.70
CA ASP A 4 -19.05 -3.75 8.43
C ASP A 4 -18.03 -4.66 9.16
N THR A 5 -17.70 -5.80 8.55
CA THR A 5 -16.72 -6.77 9.09
C THR A 5 -15.60 -6.98 8.08
N ILE A 6 -14.35 -6.84 8.54
CA ILE A 6 -13.16 -7.15 7.75
C ILE A 6 -12.76 -8.61 8.02
N LEU A 7 -12.57 -9.39 6.96
CA LEU A 7 -12.09 -10.77 7.05
C LEU A 7 -10.62 -10.83 6.66
N LEU A 8 -9.82 -11.48 7.51
CA LEU A 8 -8.40 -11.71 7.26
C LEU A 8 -8.14 -13.22 7.15
N ASP A 9 -7.24 -13.58 6.25
CA ASP A 9 -6.78 -14.96 6.15
C ASP A 9 -6.02 -15.34 7.41
N SER A 10 -6.39 -16.47 7.99
CA SER A 10 -5.63 -17.11 9.06
C SER A 10 -4.18 -17.43 8.69
N SER A 11 -3.86 -17.62 7.40
CA SER A 11 -2.47 -17.84 6.94
C SER A 11 -1.56 -16.63 7.17
N LEU A 12 -2.13 -15.43 7.33
CA LEU A 12 -1.41 -14.19 7.67
C LEU A 12 -1.05 -14.08 9.17
N THR A 13 -1.16 -15.18 9.93
CA THR A 13 -0.80 -15.22 11.36
C THR A 13 0.60 -15.76 11.63
N GLU A 14 1.34 -16.19 10.61
CA GLU A 14 2.73 -16.66 10.74
C GLU A 14 3.69 -15.48 10.94
N ASP A 15 4.76 -15.64 11.74
CA ASP A 15 5.69 -14.56 12.13
C ASP A 15 6.31 -13.78 10.94
N ARG A 16 6.46 -14.41 9.76
CA ARG A 16 6.97 -13.75 8.54
C ARG A 16 5.93 -12.90 7.81
N SER A 17 4.68 -12.94 8.24
CA SER A 17 3.51 -12.36 7.57
C SER A 17 2.89 -11.18 8.31
N GLU A 18 3.47 -10.71 9.42
CA GLU A 18 2.86 -9.63 10.21
C GLU A 18 2.73 -8.32 9.42
N TYR A 19 3.77 -7.95 8.66
CA TYR A 19 3.74 -6.79 7.76
C TYR A 19 2.59 -6.88 6.75
N LEU A 20 2.35 -8.09 6.23
CA LEU A 20 1.30 -8.38 5.26
C LEU A 20 -0.06 -8.26 5.92
N ARG A 21 -0.23 -8.88 7.08
CA ARG A 21 -1.47 -8.80 7.84
C ARG A 21 -1.86 -7.36 8.13
N ARG A 22 -0.90 -6.54 8.58
CA ARG A 22 -1.13 -5.12 8.87
C ARG A 22 -1.50 -4.35 7.61
N PHE A 23 -0.76 -4.57 6.53
CA PHE A 23 -1.07 -3.93 5.26
C PHE A 23 -2.46 -4.31 4.74
N THR A 24 -2.77 -5.61 4.70
CA THR A 24 -4.08 -6.12 4.29
C THR A 24 -5.20 -5.55 5.15
N LEU A 25 -5.06 -5.55 6.47
CA LEU A 25 -6.07 -4.98 7.37
C LEU A 25 -6.34 -3.50 7.05
N ILE A 26 -5.28 -2.71 6.87
CA ILE A 26 -5.41 -1.28 6.60
C ILE A 26 -5.91 -1.03 5.16
N HIS A 27 -5.59 -1.90 4.21
CA HIS A 27 -6.13 -1.89 2.85
C HIS A 27 -7.65 -2.12 2.84
N GLU A 28 -8.14 -3.12 3.56
CA GLU A 28 -9.59 -3.34 3.73
C GLU A 28 -10.28 -2.20 4.48
N CYS A 29 -9.60 -1.60 5.48
CA CYS A 29 -10.06 -0.37 6.11
C CYS A 29 -10.19 0.77 5.09
N ALA A 30 -9.23 0.90 4.17
CA ALA A 30 -9.25 1.92 3.13
C ALA A 30 -10.41 1.73 2.15
N HIS A 31 -10.74 0.49 1.75
CA HIS A 31 -11.97 0.20 1.01
C HIS A 31 -13.21 0.64 1.78
N SER A 32 -13.27 0.34 3.07
CA SER A 32 -14.40 0.73 3.92
C SER A 32 -14.55 2.24 4.07
N ILE A 33 -13.45 3.00 4.07
CA ILE A 33 -13.44 4.46 4.16
C ILE A 33 -13.83 5.12 2.84
N LEU A 34 -13.20 4.70 1.73
CA LEU A 34 -13.32 5.39 0.43
C LEU A 34 -14.48 4.86 -0.42
N HIS A 35 -14.79 3.58 -0.30
CA HIS A 35 -15.59 2.83 -1.27
C HIS A 35 -16.80 2.14 -0.65
N ARG A 36 -17.19 2.52 0.58
CA ARG A 36 -18.37 1.98 1.27
C ARG A 36 -19.61 1.90 0.38
N PRO A 37 -20.01 2.94 -0.37
CA PRO A 37 -21.22 2.89 -1.21
C PRO A 37 -21.09 1.95 -2.41
N TYR A 38 -19.87 1.74 -2.91
CA TYR A 38 -19.60 0.83 -4.02
C TYR A 38 -19.84 -0.63 -3.58
N PHE A 39 -19.31 -1.00 -2.42
CA PHE A 39 -19.48 -2.35 -1.87
C PHE A 39 -20.82 -2.57 -1.14
N SER A 40 -21.52 -1.51 -0.74
CA SER A 40 -22.87 -1.63 -0.16
C SER A 40 -23.94 -2.03 -1.20
N ARG A 41 -23.63 -1.93 -2.50
CA ARG A 41 -24.55 -2.27 -3.61
C ARG A 41 -24.25 -3.63 -4.24
N CYS A 42 -23.07 -4.17 -3.98
CA CYS A 42 -22.70 -5.52 -4.37
C CYS A 42 -22.86 -6.41 -3.14
N ASP A 43 -23.92 -7.21 -3.07
CA ASP A 43 -24.16 -8.21 -2.01
C ASP A 43 -23.08 -9.32 -1.94
N ASN A 44 -22.07 -9.24 -2.81
CA ASN A 44 -20.92 -10.13 -2.83
C ASN A 44 -19.75 -9.39 -2.18
N GLN A 45 -19.65 -9.61 -0.87
CA GLN A 45 -18.41 -9.60 -0.09
C GLN A 45 -17.16 -9.58 -0.99
N LEU A 46 -16.35 -8.52 -0.91
CA LEU A 46 -14.95 -8.64 -1.30
C LEU A 46 -14.32 -9.62 -0.32
N THR A 47 -14.34 -10.90 -0.68
CA THR A 47 -13.47 -11.87 -0.06
C THR A 47 -12.05 -11.46 -0.44
N LEU A 48 -11.19 -11.43 0.57
CA LEU A 48 -9.73 -11.38 0.50
C LEU A 48 -9.09 -12.39 -0.50
N PHE A 49 -9.90 -13.24 -1.13
CA PHE A 49 -9.56 -14.08 -2.26
C PHE A 49 -10.80 -14.23 -3.15
N GLU A 50 -10.76 -13.80 -4.40
CA GLU A 50 -11.35 -14.61 -5.47
C GLU A 50 -10.44 -15.84 -5.63
N LEU A 51 -10.62 -16.82 -4.73
CA LEU A 51 -9.98 -18.13 -4.84
C LEU A 51 -10.85 -18.98 -5.76
N GLU A 52 -10.25 -19.37 -6.89
CA GLU A 52 -10.57 -20.54 -7.71
C GLU A 52 -11.90 -20.51 -8.47
N ASP A 53 -11.93 -19.80 -9.60
CA ASP A 53 -12.50 -20.39 -10.82
C ASP A 53 -11.34 -20.75 -11.75
N ALA A 54 -11.01 -22.04 -11.79
CA ALA A 54 -9.84 -22.64 -12.45
C ALA A 54 -9.82 -22.51 -13.98
N ASN A 55 -10.60 -21.58 -14.56
CA ASN A 55 -10.72 -21.41 -16.00
C ASN A 55 -10.62 -19.96 -16.48
N ASP A 56 -10.56 -18.97 -15.58
CA ASP A 56 -10.37 -17.57 -15.97
C ASP A 56 -9.02 -17.04 -15.48
N ARG A 57 -8.09 -16.84 -16.42
CA ARG A 57 -6.71 -16.39 -16.14
C ARG A 57 -6.59 -14.89 -15.89
N SER A 58 -7.71 -14.21 -15.67
CA SER A 58 -7.83 -12.77 -15.41
C SER A 58 -7.59 -12.39 -13.96
N HIS A 59 -7.73 -13.33 -13.00
CA HIS A 59 -7.63 -13.06 -11.57
C HIS A 59 -6.42 -13.77 -10.96
N ALA A 60 -5.24 -13.15 -11.09
CA ALA A 60 -4.05 -13.63 -10.40
C ALA A 60 -4.24 -13.47 -8.88
N PRO A 61 -3.88 -14.47 -8.05
CA PRO A 61 -4.05 -14.41 -6.60
C PRO A 61 -3.31 -13.20 -6.02
N LEU A 62 -3.86 -12.55 -5.00
CA LEU A 62 -3.35 -11.34 -4.33
C LEU A 62 -1.96 -11.50 -3.65
N THR A 63 -1.32 -12.67 -3.75
CA THR A 63 0.16 -12.72 -3.71
C THR A 63 0.75 -11.81 -4.79
N ALA A 64 0.01 -11.48 -5.85
CA ALA A 64 0.27 -10.49 -6.88
C ALA A 64 0.08 -9.03 -6.42
N ALA A 65 -0.54 -8.69 -5.29
CA ALA A 65 -0.39 -7.31 -4.78
C ALA A 65 1.03 -7.07 -4.23
N MET A 66 1.67 -8.15 -3.77
CA MET A 66 3.09 -8.21 -3.39
C MET A 66 4.03 -8.57 -4.55
N THR A 67 3.57 -9.37 -5.51
CA THR A 67 4.38 -9.87 -6.65
C THR A 67 4.02 -9.27 -8.01
N SER A 68 3.04 -8.36 -8.09
CA SER A 68 3.08 -7.23 -9.03
C SER A 68 4.15 -6.29 -8.51
N SER A 69 5.37 -6.81 -8.45
CA SER A 69 6.46 -6.27 -9.21
C SER A 69 6.07 -4.88 -9.73
N TYR A 70 6.56 -3.87 -9.02
CA TYR A 70 6.92 -2.58 -9.58
C TYR A 70 7.93 -2.75 -10.75
N ASN A 71 7.73 -3.73 -11.64
CA ASN A 71 8.50 -4.02 -12.84
C ASN A 71 7.82 -3.45 -14.10
N GLY A 72 6.68 -2.79 -13.97
CA GLY A 72 6.11 -2.00 -15.05
C GLY A 72 6.85 -0.67 -15.20
N LYS A 73 7.91 -0.63 -16.02
CA LYS A 73 8.53 0.62 -16.50
C LYS A 73 7.60 1.36 -17.50
N GLY A 74 6.36 1.65 -17.12
CA GLY A 74 5.36 2.32 -17.95
C GLY A 74 4.19 2.88 -17.15
N PRO A 75 3.41 3.81 -17.72
CA PRO A 75 2.22 4.36 -17.06
C PRO A 75 1.23 3.23 -16.73
N ARG A 76 0.64 3.27 -15.52
CA ARG A 76 -0.44 2.35 -15.14
C ARG A 76 -1.64 2.60 -16.06
N ASN A 77 -2.00 1.60 -16.86
CA ASN A 77 -3.21 1.63 -17.67
C ASN A 77 -4.38 1.16 -16.82
N PHE A 78 -5.03 2.10 -16.13
CA PHE A 78 -6.28 1.82 -15.41
C PHE A 78 -7.40 1.63 -16.43
N GLN A 79 -7.96 0.42 -16.52
CA GLN A 79 -8.96 0.08 -17.53
C GLN A 79 -10.36 0.02 -16.93
N SER A 80 -10.47 -0.34 -15.66
CA SER A 80 -11.73 -0.51 -14.94
C SER A 80 -11.83 0.37 -13.69
N ASP A 81 -13.05 0.58 -13.22
CA ASP A 81 -13.30 1.23 -11.92
C ASP A 81 -12.62 0.47 -10.77
N HIS A 82 -12.53 -0.85 -10.87
CA HIS A 82 -11.85 -1.70 -9.89
C HIS A 82 -10.36 -1.36 -9.79
N ASP A 83 -9.66 -1.16 -10.91
CA ASP A 83 -8.23 -0.80 -10.88
C ASP A 83 -7.99 0.53 -10.17
N TRP A 84 -8.91 1.49 -10.34
CA TRP A 84 -8.87 2.76 -9.63
C TRP A 84 -9.15 2.59 -8.14
N ILE A 85 -10.14 1.79 -7.77
CA ILE A 85 -10.50 1.49 -6.38
C ILE A 85 -9.33 0.84 -5.64
N GLU A 86 -8.71 -0.19 -6.22
CA GLU A 86 -7.54 -0.87 -5.67
C GLU A 86 -6.35 0.09 -5.50
N TRP A 87 -6.11 0.93 -6.51
CA TRP A 87 -5.04 1.91 -6.43
C TRP A 87 -5.28 2.95 -5.32
N GLN A 88 -6.52 3.42 -5.17
CA GLN A 88 -6.89 4.38 -4.13
C GLN A 88 -6.77 3.76 -2.75
N ALA A 89 -7.25 2.52 -2.56
CA ALA A 89 -7.14 1.78 -1.32
C ALA A 89 -5.67 1.56 -0.92
N ASN A 90 -4.83 1.09 -1.85
CA ASN A 90 -3.39 0.93 -1.63
C ASN A 90 -2.69 2.25 -1.29
N SER A 91 -3.05 3.35 -1.97
CA SER A 91 -2.48 4.66 -1.69
C SER A 91 -2.87 5.17 -0.30
N LEU A 92 -4.14 5.01 0.10
CA LEU A 92 -4.59 5.42 1.43
C LEU A 92 -3.95 4.54 2.51
N ALA A 93 -3.87 3.22 2.30
CA ALA A 93 -3.28 2.30 3.27
C ALA A 93 -1.81 2.62 3.54
N SER A 94 -1.04 2.92 2.50
CA SER A 94 0.35 3.39 2.63
C SER A 94 0.44 4.69 3.44
N CYS A 95 -0.48 5.63 3.24
CA CYS A 95 -0.55 6.88 4.02
C CYS A 95 -0.97 6.66 5.48
N LEU A 96 -1.83 5.68 5.77
CA LEU A 96 -2.27 5.37 7.12
C LEU A 96 -1.15 4.68 7.93
N LEU A 97 -0.43 3.73 7.31
CA LEU A 97 0.72 3.06 7.93
C LEU A 97 1.90 4.01 8.13
N MET A 98 2.21 4.82 7.11
CA MET A 98 3.35 5.75 7.11
C MET A 98 2.85 7.18 6.91
N ASN A 99 2.26 7.75 7.96
CA ASN A 99 1.61 9.06 7.91
C ASN A 99 2.61 10.21 7.63
N LYS A 100 2.17 11.25 6.88
CA LYS A 100 3.06 12.34 6.39
C LYS A 100 3.76 13.06 7.55
N SER A 101 3.04 13.38 8.63
CA SER A 101 3.59 14.14 9.76
C SER A 101 4.66 13.36 10.53
N SER A 102 4.39 12.09 10.84
CA SER A 102 5.35 11.20 11.50
C SER A 102 6.56 10.94 10.62
N LEU A 103 6.35 10.76 9.30
CA LEU A 103 7.45 10.57 8.37
C LEU A 103 8.29 11.85 8.24
N SER A 104 7.66 13.02 8.24
CA SER A 104 8.36 14.31 8.25
C SER A 104 9.24 14.46 9.49
N ASN A 105 8.71 14.13 10.67
CA ASN A 105 9.48 14.20 11.92
C ASN A 105 10.63 13.20 11.93
N LEU A 106 10.43 11.99 11.39
CA LEU A 106 11.50 10.98 11.29
C LEU A 106 12.64 11.43 10.35
N LEU A 107 12.30 12.23 9.34
CA LEU A 107 13.22 12.65 8.28
C LEU A 107 13.80 14.06 8.48
N GLU A 108 13.44 14.75 9.57
CA GLU A 108 13.76 16.16 9.81
C GLU A 108 15.28 16.45 9.78
N ASP A 109 16.09 15.53 10.31
CA ASP A 109 17.55 15.67 10.40
C ASP A 109 18.30 15.28 9.12
N TYR A 110 17.60 14.77 8.09
CA TYR A 110 18.24 14.32 6.85
C TYR A 110 18.18 15.41 5.77
N ASP A 111 19.32 15.64 5.12
CA ASP A 111 19.34 16.38 3.86
C ASP A 111 18.79 15.48 2.73
N LEU A 112 17.52 15.70 2.38
CA LEU A 112 16.83 14.93 1.35
C LEU A 112 17.18 15.39 -0.09
N GLU A 113 17.78 16.57 -0.25
CA GLU A 113 18.22 17.10 -1.54
C GLU A 113 19.53 16.44 -1.97
N ASP A 114 20.50 16.34 -1.07
CA ASP A 114 21.82 15.74 -1.31
C ASP A 114 22.00 14.40 -0.59
N CYS A 115 21.16 13.43 -0.94
CA CYS A 115 21.18 12.10 -0.34
C CYS A 115 21.80 11.05 -1.28
N SER A 116 22.94 10.49 -0.87
CA SER A 116 23.61 9.39 -1.58
C SER A 116 22.75 8.12 -1.60
N SER A 117 23.00 7.22 -2.55
CA SER A 117 22.26 5.94 -2.65
C SER A 117 22.36 5.10 -1.38
N LEU A 118 23.49 5.17 -0.66
CA LEU A 118 23.67 4.44 0.60
C LEU A 118 22.86 5.07 1.74
N GLN A 119 22.86 6.40 1.86
CA GLN A 119 22.02 7.09 2.84
C GLN A 119 20.53 6.82 2.58
N LYS A 120 20.09 6.83 1.33
CA LYS A 120 18.71 6.46 0.95
C LYS A 120 18.36 5.05 1.42
N ALA A 121 19.24 4.07 1.22
CA ALA A 121 19.01 2.70 1.69
C ALA A 121 18.93 2.62 3.23
N VAL A 122 19.75 3.37 3.96
CA VAL A 122 19.69 3.44 5.43
C VAL A 122 18.38 4.05 5.90
N ILE A 123 17.97 5.18 5.30
CA ILE A 123 16.70 5.85 5.61
C ILE A 123 15.52 4.91 5.36
N VAL A 124 15.50 4.21 4.22
CA VAL A 124 14.43 3.26 3.89
C VAL A 124 14.37 2.11 4.89
N ASN A 125 15.51 1.55 5.31
CA ASN A 125 15.52 0.54 6.37
C ASN A 125 14.95 1.09 7.68
N GLN A 126 15.35 2.31 8.08
CA GLN A 126 14.82 2.94 9.28
C GLN A 126 13.30 3.18 9.21
N ILE A 127 12.78 3.58 8.05
CA ILE A 127 11.33 3.69 7.83
C ILE A 127 10.68 2.30 7.94
N SER A 128 11.27 1.28 7.31
CA SER A 128 10.78 -0.11 7.36
C SER A 128 10.63 -0.60 8.79
N ASP A 129 11.65 -0.37 9.62
CA ASP A 129 11.68 -0.80 11.01
C ASP A 129 10.73 0.02 11.89
N THR A 130 10.69 1.35 11.70
CA THR A 130 9.86 2.26 12.52
C THR A 130 8.37 2.00 12.31
N TYR A 131 7.95 1.76 11.07
CA TYR A 131 6.54 1.58 10.73
C TYR A 131 6.13 0.12 10.60
N GLU A 132 7.05 -0.82 10.82
CA GLU A 132 6.84 -2.26 10.70
C GLU A 132 6.15 -2.59 9.37
N VAL A 133 6.81 -2.21 8.27
CA VAL A 133 6.41 -2.49 6.89
C VAL A 133 7.55 -3.17 6.14
N SER A 134 7.28 -3.66 4.91
CA SER A 134 8.35 -4.18 4.06
C SER A 134 9.27 -3.06 3.55
N TYR A 135 10.52 -3.41 3.29
CA TYR A 135 11.52 -2.49 2.72
C TYR A 135 11.02 -1.83 1.42
N ASP A 136 10.36 -2.60 0.54
CA ASP A 136 9.82 -2.06 -0.71
C ASP A 136 8.68 -1.06 -0.48
N ALA A 137 7.79 -1.31 0.48
CA ALA A 137 6.73 -0.36 0.83
C ALA A 137 7.32 0.94 1.40
N ALA A 138 8.31 0.83 2.28
CA ALA A 138 9.05 1.97 2.81
C ALA A 138 9.74 2.78 1.70
N ARG A 139 10.38 2.09 0.75
CA ARG A 139 11.06 2.72 -0.41
C ARG A 139 10.10 3.53 -1.26
N VAL A 140 8.99 2.94 -1.68
CA VAL A 140 7.98 3.62 -2.51
C VAL A 140 7.43 4.84 -1.78
N ARG A 141 7.18 4.71 -0.47
CA ARG A 141 6.67 5.81 0.34
C ARG A 141 7.69 6.94 0.46
N PHE A 142 8.95 6.61 0.71
CA PHE A 142 10.05 7.57 0.78
C PHE A 142 10.22 8.32 -0.55
N GLU A 143 10.29 7.60 -1.68
CA GLU A 143 10.41 8.22 -3.01
C GLU A 143 9.26 9.19 -3.29
N ARG A 144 8.02 8.83 -2.93
CA ARG A 144 6.87 9.72 -3.06
C ARG A 144 6.97 10.94 -2.14
N PHE A 145 7.34 10.73 -0.87
CA PHE A 145 7.49 11.81 0.10
C PHE A 145 8.55 12.81 -0.34
N THR A 146 9.74 12.35 -0.73
CA THR A 146 10.82 13.22 -1.21
C THR A 146 10.41 13.99 -2.46
N ARG A 147 9.75 13.33 -3.43
CA ARG A 147 9.24 14.02 -4.62
C ARG A 147 8.26 15.13 -4.24
N ASP A 148 7.31 14.85 -3.34
CA ASP A 148 6.30 15.82 -2.93
C ASP A 148 6.94 16.96 -2.12
N TYR A 149 7.91 16.66 -1.23
CA TYR A 149 8.69 17.64 -0.46
C TYR A 149 9.49 18.60 -1.36
N LEU A 150 10.21 18.07 -2.35
CA LEU A 150 10.98 18.89 -3.31
C LEU A 150 10.09 19.75 -4.20
N ASN A 151 8.89 19.26 -4.54
CA ASN A 151 7.91 20.05 -5.30
C ASN A 151 7.27 21.16 -4.46
N GLU A 152 6.99 20.91 -3.17
CA GLU A 152 6.44 21.90 -2.24
C GLU A 152 7.47 23.01 -1.91
N GLY A 153 8.77 22.68 -1.89
CA GLY A 153 9.87 23.64 -1.67
C GLY A 153 10.17 24.59 -2.84
N SER A 154 9.71 24.28 -4.06
CA SER A 154 9.93 25.09 -5.28
C SER A 154 8.94 26.27 -5.45
N LEU A 155 8.08 26.53 -4.46
CA LEU A 155 7.05 27.58 -4.51
C LEU A 155 7.42 28.89 -3.77
N PHE A 156 8.70 29.09 -3.46
CA PHE A 156 9.22 30.36 -2.91
C PHE A 156 10.46 30.84 -3.68
#